data_AF-A0A7H1BFK6-F1
#
_entry.id   AF-A0A7H1BFK6-F1
#
_cell.length_a   1.000
_cell.length_b   1.000
_cell.length_c   1.000
_cell.angle_alpha   90.00
_cell.angle_beta   90.00
_cell.angle_gamma   90.00
#
_symmetry.space_group_name_H-M   'P 1'
#
loop_
_entity.id
_entity.type
_entity.pdbx_description
1 polymer ?
#
loop_
_entity_poly.entity_id
_entity_poly.type
_entity_poly.pdbx_seq_one_letter_code
_entity_poly.pdbx_strand_id
1 'polypeptide(L)'
;MPKNRNVFSSGRRAARGGLAHRAVQAGWRWAQRRGAVTAEQPGGYRFRAIGPGTKLAFPQGTVFGEPWIRLGAHCIIGEQVTLTAGMMPDLDLGPDPILTLGDGVVIGRGGHVVADTTVTIGSDVYMGPYVYITSTNHSYDDPHEPVGRQWPRMEPVEIGPGCWIGTGAVILPGARLGRNVVVAAGAVVRGTVPDHAVVAGAPAKVVRTWDEEAGWQPPLRTPAPRPIPADITPEQLLALSELEDRQ
;
A
#
# COMPACT_ATOMS: atom_id res chain seq x y z
N MET A 1 18.97 -32.52 5.69
CA MET A 1 17.70 -32.60 4.91
C MET A 1 16.52 -32.68 5.86
N PRO A 2 15.69 -31.63 6.02
CA PRO A 2 14.47 -31.76 6.79
C PRO A 2 13.49 -32.64 6.01
N LYS A 3 13.23 -33.84 6.51
CA LYS A 3 12.19 -34.72 5.96
C LYS A 3 10.84 -34.04 6.21
N ASN A 4 10.19 -33.62 5.14
CA ASN A 4 8.87 -33.02 5.17
C ASN A 4 7.86 -34.07 5.69
N ARG A 5 7.64 -34.10 7.01
CA ARG A 5 6.69 -35.00 7.68
C ARG A 5 5.35 -34.27 7.80
N ASN A 6 4.66 -34.12 6.67
CA ASN A 6 3.21 -33.95 6.72
C ASN A 6 2.61 -35.31 7.07
N VAL A 7 2.48 -35.55 8.37
CA VAL A 7 1.85 -36.74 8.95
C VAL A 7 0.33 -36.59 8.78
N PHE A 8 -0.26 -37.33 7.84
CA PHE A 8 -1.42 -38.21 8.02
C PHE A 8 -1.96 -38.65 6.66
N SER A 9 -2.04 -39.96 6.49
CA SER A 9 -2.38 -40.69 5.28
C SER A 9 -3.81 -41.23 5.33
N SER A 10 -4.41 -41.36 4.15
CA SER A 10 -5.12 -42.59 3.76
C SER A 10 -5.12 -42.62 2.22
N GLY A 11 -4.45 -43.60 1.62
CA GLY A 11 -3.91 -43.54 0.25
C GLY A 11 -4.90 -43.28 -0.89
N ARG A 12 -6.22 -43.46 -0.68
CA ARG A 12 -7.25 -43.08 -1.67
C ARG A 12 -7.90 -41.72 -1.39
N ARG A 13 -8.03 -41.29 -0.13
CA ARG A 13 -8.52 -39.94 0.24
C ARG A 13 -7.42 -38.89 0.08
N ALA A 14 -6.16 -39.23 0.37
CA ALA A 14 -5.00 -38.35 0.15
C ALA A 14 -4.75 -38.10 -1.35
N ALA A 15 -4.91 -39.13 -2.20
CA ALA A 15 -4.76 -38.97 -3.65
C ALA A 15 -5.91 -38.17 -4.29
N ARG A 16 -7.17 -38.43 -3.92
CA ARG A 16 -8.34 -37.68 -4.40
C ARG A 16 -8.39 -36.25 -3.84
N GLY A 17 -8.09 -36.08 -2.56
CA GLY A 17 -7.96 -34.77 -1.91
C GLY A 17 -6.82 -33.95 -2.50
N GLY A 18 -5.70 -34.59 -2.86
CA GLY A 18 -4.59 -33.96 -3.56
C GLY A 18 -4.95 -33.47 -4.97
N LEU A 19 -5.69 -34.27 -5.75
CA LEU A 19 -6.16 -33.87 -7.08
C LEU A 19 -7.20 -32.73 -7.01
N ALA A 20 -8.19 -32.84 -6.13
CA ALA A 20 -9.19 -31.80 -5.92
C ALA A 20 -8.54 -30.49 -5.43
N HIS A 21 -7.63 -30.57 -4.46
CA HIS A 21 -6.87 -29.41 -3.97
C HIS A 21 -6.06 -28.76 -5.10
N ARG A 22 -5.34 -29.55 -5.91
CA ARG A 22 -4.58 -29.04 -7.06
C ARG A 22 -5.48 -28.36 -8.08
N ALA A 23 -6.67 -28.91 -8.34
CA ALA A 23 -7.65 -28.31 -9.24
C ALA A 23 -8.16 -26.97 -8.69
N VAL A 24 -8.48 -26.89 -7.39
CA VAL A 24 -8.86 -25.64 -6.73
C VAL A 24 -7.75 -24.60 -6.82
N GLN A 25 -6.51 -24.97 -6.51
CA GLN A 25 -5.36 -24.05 -6.61
C GLN A 25 -5.07 -23.62 -8.05
N ALA A 26 -5.25 -24.52 -9.03
CA ALA A 26 -5.14 -24.18 -10.44
C ALA A 26 -6.23 -23.20 -10.88
N GLY A 27 -7.48 -23.44 -10.47
CA GLY A 27 -8.62 -22.55 -10.72
C GLY A 27 -8.42 -21.17 -10.09
N TRP A 28 -7.97 -21.12 -8.83
CA TRP A 28 -7.68 -19.86 -8.15
C TRP A 28 -6.56 -19.07 -8.82
N ARG A 29 -5.43 -19.71 -9.17
CA ARG A 29 -4.35 -19.04 -9.91
C ARG A 29 -4.80 -18.56 -11.29
N TRP A 30 -5.67 -19.31 -11.95
CA TRP A 30 -6.27 -18.87 -13.20
C TRP A 30 -7.13 -17.61 -12.98
N ALA A 31 -7.97 -17.60 -11.94
CA ALA A 31 -8.80 -16.45 -11.58
C ALA A 31 -7.93 -15.23 -11.23
N GLN A 32 -6.89 -15.39 -10.40
CA GLN A 32 -5.96 -14.30 -10.06
C GLN A 32 -5.26 -13.71 -11.29
N ARG A 33 -4.87 -14.55 -12.26
CA ARG A 33 -4.25 -14.06 -13.51
C ARG A 33 -5.24 -13.34 -14.42
N ARG A 34 -6.49 -13.82 -14.50
CA ARG A 34 -7.50 -13.27 -15.42
C ARG A 34 -8.30 -12.10 -14.85
N GLY A 35 -8.44 -12.04 -13.53
CA GLY A 35 -9.14 -10.96 -12.84
C GLY A 35 -8.26 -9.76 -12.53
N ALA A 36 -6.94 -9.85 -12.75
CA ALA A 36 -6.05 -8.70 -12.56
C ALA A 36 -6.39 -7.61 -13.60
N VAL A 37 -6.36 -6.36 -13.16
CA VAL A 37 -6.61 -5.20 -14.03
C VAL A 37 -5.26 -4.63 -14.43
N THR A 38 -5.05 -4.40 -15.72
CA THR A 38 -3.84 -3.74 -16.24
C THR A 38 -4.21 -2.64 -17.23
N ALA A 39 -3.23 -1.86 -17.67
CA ALA A 39 -3.45 -0.87 -18.72
C ALA A 39 -3.94 -1.49 -20.03
N GLU A 40 -3.44 -2.68 -20.36
CA GLU A 40 -3.80 -3.44 -21.56
C GLU A 40 -5.12 -4.20 -21.38
N GLN A 41 -5.50 -4.52 -20.14
CA GLN A 41 -6.71 -5.26 -19.79
C GLN A 41 -7.43 -4.56 -18.62
N PRO A 42 -8.03 -3.37 -18.85
CA PRO A 42 -8.74 -2.64 -17.79
C PRO A 42 -10.08 -3.30 -17.42
N GLY A 43 -10.56 -4.24 -18.23
CA GLY A 43 -11.84 -4.92 -18.03
C GLY A 43 -13.02 -3.94 -18.13
N GLY A 44 -13.87 -3.96 -17.09
CA GLY A 44 -15.03 -3.08 -16.98
C GLY A 44 -14.70 -1.66 -16.52
N TYR A 45 -13.52 -1.43 -15.95
CA TYR A 45 -13.16 -0.14 -15.36
C TYR A 45 -12.96 0.95 -16.43
N ARG A 46 -13.27 2.19 -16.04
CA ARG A 46 -13.17 3.39 -16.89
C ARG A 46 -12.33 4.46 -16.21
N PHE A 47 -11.09 4.09 -15.86
CA PHE A 47 -10.14 5.02 -15.26
C PHE A 47 -9.92 6.24 -16.15
N ARG A 48 -9.68 7.42 -15.55
CA ARG A 48 -9.21 8.60 -16.28
C ARG A 48 -7.99 8.27 -17.13
N ALA A 49 -7.04 7.56 -16.51
CA ALA A 49 -5.89 6.98 -17.17
C ALA A 49 -5.30 5.86 -16.30
N ILE A 50 -4.73 4.86 -16.96
CA ILE A 50 -3.92 3.80 -16.37
C ILE A 50 -2.63 3.68 -17.18
N GLY A 51 -1.49 3.99 -16.56
CA GLY A 51 -0.20 3.98 -17.22
C GLY A 51 0.29 2.56 -17.54
N PRO A 52 1.18 2.40 -18.56
CA PRO A 52 1.69 1.10 -18.98
C PRO A 52 2.39 0.36 -17.83
N GLY A 53 2.26 -0.96 -17.82
CA GLY A 53 2.86 -1.80 -16.77
C GLY A 53 2.21 -1.69 -15.39
N THR A 54 1.20 -0.83 -15.20
CA THR A 54 0.41 -0.79 -13.97
C THR A 54 -0.51 -1.98 -13.86
N LYS A 55 -0.60 -2.56 -12.65
CA LYS A 55 -1.38 -3.74 -12.36
C LYS A 55 -2.08 -3.66 -11.01
N LEU A 56 -3.38 -3.96 -11.01
CA LEU A 56 -4.15 -4.24 -9.80
C LEU A 56 -4.35 -5.74 -9.66
N ALA A 57 -3.87 -6.31 -8.57
CA ALA A 57 -4.03 -7.73 -8.27
C ALA A 57 -5.49 -8.07 -7.95
N PHE A 58 -5.90 -9.29 -8.30
CA PHE A 58 -7.24 -9.82 -8.04
C PHE A 58 -7.26 -10.67 -6.78
N PRO A 59 -8.32 -10.59 -5.95
CA PRO A 59 -9.53 -9.78 -6.13
C PRO A 59 -9.30 -8.29 -5.84
N GLN A 60 -10.01 -7.41 -6.56
CA GLN A 60 -10.03 -5.98 -6.26
C GLN A 60 -10.82 -5.71 -4.97
N GLY A 61 -10.49 -4.61 -4.29
CA GLY A 61 -11.39 -4.00 -3.31
C GLY A 61 -12.44 -3.15 -4.03
N THR A 62 -12.96 -2.14 -3.33
CA THR A 62 -13.92 -1.21 -3.95
C THR A 62 -13.18 -0.24 -4.86
N VAL A 63 -13.57 -0.19 -6.12
CA VAL A 63 -13.12 0.84 -7.06
C VAL A 63 -14.34 1.66 -7.46
N PHE A 64 -14.29 2.96 -7.23
CA PHE A 64 -15.43 3.86 -7.43
C PHE A 64 -14.96 5.22 -7.95
N GLY A 65 -15.71 5.82 -8.88
CA GLY A 65 -15.37 7.13 -9.45
C GLY A 65 -14.19 7.06 -10.42
N GLU A 66 -14.08 5.95 -11.16
CA GLU A 66 -12.97 5.67 -12.08
C GLU A 66 -12.63 6.83 -13.03
N PRO A 67 -13.60 7.57 -13.62
CA PRO A 67 -13.31 8.70 -14.49
C PRO A 67 -12.48 9.83 -13.86
N TRP A 68 -12.36 9.86 -12.53
CA TRP A 68 -11.58 10.84 -11.75
C TRP A 68 -10.34 10.23 -11.07
N ILE A 69 -10.02 8.98 -11.38
CA ILE A 69 -8.84 8.27 -10.87
C ILE A 69 -7.81 8.14 -11.98
N ARG A 70 -6.60 8.66 -11.73
CA ARG A 70 -5.43 8.53 -12.59
C ARG A 70 -4.35 7.67 -11.93
N LEU A 71 -3.93 6.62 -12.62
CA LEU A 71 -2.83 5.75 -12.21
C LEU A 71 -1.64 5.98 -13.16
N GLY A 72 -0.46 6.25 -12.60
CA GLY A 72 0.79 6.34 -13.35
C GLY A 72 1.22 5.02 -13.97
N ALA A 73 2.42 4.99 -14.54
CA ALA A 73 3.05 3.79 -15.08
C ALA A 73 3.65 2.91 -13.96
N HIS A 74 3.78 1.61 -14.23
CA HIS A 74 4.49 0.66 -13.36
C HIS A 74 4.01 0.61 -11.89
N CYS A 75 2.75 0.96 -11.63
CA CYS A 75 2.18 0.86 -10.29
C CYS A 75 1.80 -0.59 -9.97
N ILE A 76 2.05 -1.01 -8.72
CA ILE A 76 1.66 -2.33 -8.21
C ILE A 76 0.62 -2.12 -7.12
N ILE A 77 -0.63 -2.43 -7.43
CA ILE A 77 -1.75 -2.32 -6.49
C ILE A 77 -2.10 -3.72 -6.00
N GLY A 78 -1.97 -3.94 -4.69
CA GLY A 78 -2.23 -5.21 -4.04
C GLY A 78 -3.68 -5.68 -4.13
N GLU A 79 -3.92 -6.92 -3.70
CA GLU A 79 -5.27 -7.47 -3.62
C GLU A 79 -6.10 -6.68 -2.60
N GLN A 80 -7.41 -6.62 -2.82
CA GLN A 80 -8.39 -6.00 -1.92
C GLN A 80 -8.11 -4.52 -1.61
N VAL A 81 -7.40 -3.81 -2.48
CA VAL A 81 -7.20 -2.38 -2.36
C VAL A 81 -8.46 -1.63 -2.80
N THR A 82 -8.83 -0.63 -2.01
CA THR A 82 -9.95 0.28 -2.28
C THR A 82 -9.42 1.61 -2.82
N LEU A 83 -9.94 2.05 -3.97
CA LEU A 83 -9.65 3.35 -4.59
C LEU A 83 -10.98 4.04 -4.88
N THR A 84 -11.28 5.14 -4.20
CA THR A 84 -12.52 5.90 -4.44
C THR A 84 -12.22 7.35 -4.77
N ALA A 85 -12.90 7.86 -5.80
CA ALA A 85 -13.05 9.27 -6.07
C ALA A 85 -14.54 9.63 -5.95
N GLY A 86 -14.88 10.48 -4.98
CA GLY A 86 -16.24 10.78 -4.57
C GLY A 86 -16.80 9.76 -3.57
N MET A 87 -17.88 10.15 -2.90
CA MET A 87 -18.51 9.40 -1.80
C MET A 87 -19.93 8.89 -2.13
N MET A 88 -20.52 9.34 -3.24
CA MET A 88 -21.90 9.02 -3.64
C MET A 88 -21.97 8.73 -5.14
N PRO A 89 -22.87 7.84 -5.59
CA PRO A 89 -23.13 7.62 -7.01
C PRO A 89 -23.63 8.91 -7.69
N ASP A 90 -23.44 8.99 -9.01
CA ASP A 90 -23.92 10.09 -9.87
C ASP A 90 -23.39 11.50 -9.53
N LEU A 91 -22.33 11.59 -8.73
CA LEU A 91 -21.60 12.84 -8.52
C LEU A 91 -20.78 13.21 -9.79
N ASP A 92 -20.92 14.46 -10.24
CA ASP A 92 -19.98 15.07 -11.17
C ASP A 92 -18.91 15.82 -10.36
N LEU A 93 -17.68 15.29 -10.35
CA LEU A 93 -16.54 15.88 -9.65
C LEU A 93 -15.76 16.87 -10.53
N GLY A 94 -16.28 17.21 -11.72
CA GLY A 94 -15.66 18.11 -12.68
C GLY A 94 -14.74 17.40 -13.68
N PRO A 95 -13.96 18.14 -14.48
CA PRO A 95 -13.19 17.57 -15.57
C PRO A 95 -11.86 16.92 -15.15
N ASP A 96 -11.37 17.25 -13.95
CA ASP A 96 -10.02 16.92 -13.48
C ASP A 96 -10.02 15.72 -12.53
N PRO A 97 -8.98 14.85 -12.58
CA PRO A 97 -8.87 13.75 -11.62
C PRO A 97 -8.67 14.27 -10.20
N ILE A 98 -9.35 13.66 -9.22
CA ILE A 98 -9.17 13.99 -7.80
C ILE A 98 -8.30 12.97 -7.07
N LEU A 99 -8.16 11.75 -7.60
CA LEU A 99 -7.20 10.76 -7.10
C LEU A 99 -6.12 10.55 -8.15
N THR A 100 -4.90 10.97 -7.85
CA THR A 100 -3.75 10.81 -8.74
C THR A 100 -2.63 10.05 -8.05
N LEU A 101 -2.17 8.98 -8.69
CA LEU A 101 -0.95 8.28 -8.34
C LEU A 101 0.11 8.52 -9.43
N GLY A 102 1.32 8.86 -9.00
CA GLY A 102 2.51 8.95 -9.84
C GLY A 102 2.97 7.58 -10.34
N ASP A 103 4.17 7.54 -10.92
CA ASP A 103 4.74 6.31 -11.46
C ASP A 103 5.37 5.46 -10.35
N GLY A 104 5.39 4.13 -10.51
CA GLY A 104 6.08 3.24 -9.59
C GLY A 104 5.44 3.11 -8.20
N VAL A 105 4.21 3.58 -8.01
CA VAL A 105 3.55 3.50 -6.70
C VAL A 105 3.18 2.05 -6.35
N VAL A 106 3.49 1.64 -5.12
CA VAL A 106 3.13 0.33 -4.58
C VAL A 106 2.13 0.49 -3.45
N ILE A 107 0.96 -0.15 -3.57
CA ILE A 107 -0.05 -0.22 -2.51
C ILE A 107 -0.13 -1.65 -2.00
N GLY A 108 0.20 -1.86 -0.73
CA GLY A 108 0.05 -3.16 -0.07
C GLY A 108 -1.41 -3.62 -0.01
N ARG A 109 -1.60 -4.94 0.14
CA ARG A 109 -2.93 -5.58 0.24
C ARG A 109 -3.82 -4.82 1.24
N GLY A 110 -5.08 -4.65 0.88
CA GLY A 110 -6.08 -4.05 1.77
C GLY A 110 -5.87 -2.56 2.06
N GLY A 111 -5.01 -1.88 1.31
CA GLY A 111 -4.88 -0.43 1.38
C GLY A 111 -6.15 0.28 0.91
N HIS A 112 -6.38 1.48 1.42
CA HIS A 112 -7.56 2.29 1.12
C HIS A 112 -7.12 3.71 0.80
N VAL A 113 -7.54 4.21 -0.36
CA VAL A 113 -7.37 5.61 -0.74
C VAL A 113 -8.73 6.19 -1.05
N VAL A 114 -9.21 7.05 -0.15
CA VAL A 114 -10.55 7.63 -0.17
C VAL A 114 -10.45 9.12 -0.48
N ALA A 115 -10.74 9.50 -1.71
CA ALA A 115 -10.70 10.88 -2.16
C ALA A 115 -12.12 11.45 -2.27
N ASP A 116 -12.50 12.35 -1.36
CA ASP A 116 -13.70 13.21 -1.48
C ASP A 116 -13.32 14.58 -2.08
N THR A 117 -12.13 15.06 -1.69
CA THR A 117 -11.35 16.07 -2.41
C THR A 117 -9.99 15.50 -2.82
N THR A 118 -9.12 16.32 -3.41
CA THR A 118 -7.87 15.89 -4.05
C THR A 118 -6.95 15.06 -3.13
N VAL A 119 -6.54 13.90 -3.61
CA VAL A 119 -5.47 13.06 -3.04
C VAL A 119 -4.42 12.85 -4.12
N THR A 120 -3.20 13.32 -3.86
CA THR A 120 -2.07 13.19 -4.78
C THR A 120 -0.95 12.40 -4.12
N ILE A 121 -0.54 11.31 -4.77
CA ILE A 121 0.57 10.45 -4.35
C ILE A 121 1.65 10.56 -5.41
N GLY A 122 2.84 11.04 -5.03
CA GLY A 122 3.99 11.18 -5.93
C GLY A 122 4.54 9.84 -6.43
N SER A 123 5.52 9.91 -7.33
CA SER A 123 6.18 8.71 -7.86
C SER A 123 7.03 7.99 -6.80
N ASP A 124 7.25 6.69 -7.01
CA ASP A 124 8.09 5.84 -6.18
C ASP A 124 7.67 5.85 -4.69
N VAL A 125 6.37 5.97 -4.42
CA VAL A 125 5.81 5.83 -3.09
C VAL A 125 5.46 4.37 -2.83
N TYR A 126 5.96 3.83 -1.71
CA TYR A 126 5.77 2.44 -1.33
C TYR A 126 4.98 2.38 -0.04
N MET A 127 3.90 1.59 -0.04
CA MET A 127 3.01 1.46 1.10
C MET A 127 2.90 0.01 1.52
N GLY A 128 3.01 -0.22 2.84
CA GLY A 128 2.70 -1.50 3.45
C GLY A 128 1.21 -1.87 3.34
N PRO A 129 0.83 -3.09 3.72
CA PRO A 129 -0.58 -3.50 3.77
C PRO A 129 -1.42 -2.60 4.69
N TYR A 130 -2.70 -2.49 4.37
CA TYR A 130 -3.71 -1.83 5.23
C TYR A 130 -3.44 -0.38 5.59
N VAL A 131 -2.67 0.35 4.77
CA VAL A 131 -2.57 1.81 4.88
C VAL A 131 -3.90 2.45 4.49
N TYR A 132 -4.37 3.42 5.30
CA TYR A 132 -5.60 4.16 5.05
C TYR A 132 -5.29 5.64 4.80
N ILE A 133 -5.67 6.15 3.63
CA ILE A 133 -5.52 7.55 3.22
C ILE A 133 -6.90 8.12 2.96
N THR A 134 -7.23 9.26 3.57
CA THR A 134 -8.51 9.94 3.34
C THR A 134 -8.36 11.45 3.25
N SER A 135 -9.09 12.08 2.33
CA SER A 135 -9.22 13.54 2.25
C SER A 135 -10.49 14.08 2.90
N THR A 136 -11.29 13.21 3.54
CA THR A 136 -12.55 13.57 4.22
C THR A 136 -12.63 12.98 5.62
N ASN A 137 -13.31 13.69 6.52
CA ASN A 137 -13.69 13.21 7.85
C ASN A 137 -14.96 13.91 8.33
N HIS A 138 -15.68 13.32 9.28
CA HIS A 138 -16.83 13.99 9.88
C HIS A 138 -16.41 15.18 10.73
N SER A 139 -17.20 16.25 10.67
CA SER A 139 -17.14 17.33 11.67
C SER A 139 -17.86 16.91 12.95
N TYR A 140 -17.53 17.59 14.03
CA TYR A 140 -18.17 17.45 15.34
C TYR A 140 -18.29 18.84 15.99
N ASP A 141 -18.51 19.85 15.15
CA ASP A 141 -18.50 21.26 15.55
C ASP A 141 -19.71 21.61 16.42
N ASP A 142 -20.88 21.04 16.12
CA ASP A 142 -22.08 21.16 16.96
C ASP A 142 -22.20 19.97 17.92
N PRO A 143 -22.09 20.17 19.26
CA PRO A 143 -22.22 19.09 20.23
C PRO A 143 -23.66 18.59 20.41
N HIS A 144 -24.67 19.28 19.84
CA HIS A 144 -26.09 18.93 19.94
C HIS A 144 -26.62 18.17 18.73
N GLU A 145 -25.87 18.11 17.62
CA GLU A 145 -26.23 17.34 16.44
C GLU A 145 -25.41 16.04 16.34
N PRO A 146 -26.02 14.88 16.03
CA PRO A 146 -25.25 13.67 15.77
C PRO A 146 -24.19 13.89 14.69
N VAL A 147 -22.95 13.44 14.94
CA VAL A 147 -21.79 13.58 14.03
C VAL A 147 -22.10 13.17 12.58
N GLY A 148 -22.84 12.08 12.40
CA GLY A 148 -23.22 11.59 11.06
C GLY A 148 -24.23 12.46 10.30
N ARG A 149 -24.80 13.48 10.94
CA ARG A 149 -25.71 14.47 10.32
C ARG A 149 -25.01 15.81 10.04
N GLN A 150 -23.82 16.02 10.59
CA GLN A 150 -23.05 17.22 10.37
C GLN A 150 -22.24 17.13 9.06
N TRP A 151 -22.02 18.26 8.42
CA TRP A 151 -21.30 18.33 7.14
C TRP A 151 -19.82 17.91 7.31
N PRO A 152 -19.23 17.07 6.43
CA PRO A 152 -17.85 16.66 6.57
C PRO A 152 -16.86 17.82 6.38
N ARG A 153 -15.65 17.65 6.94
CA ARG A 153 -14.49 18.50 6.65
C ARG A 153 -13.60 17.78 5.65
N MET A 154 -13.32 18.47 4.54
CA MET A 154 -12.48 17.96 3.46
C MET A 154 -11.23 18.82 3.35
N GLU A 155 -10.08 18.17 3.29
CA GLU A 155 -8.80 18.84 3.05
C GLU A 155 -7.91 17.96 2.16
N PRO A 156 -7.26 18.53 1.13
CA PRO A 156 -6.39 17.77 0.25
C PRO A 156 -5.27 17.02 0.97
N VAL A 157 -4.90 15.86 0.44
CA VAL A 157 -3.75 15.08 0.91
C VAL A 157 -2.70 15.04 -0.19
N GLU A 158 -1.47 15.35 0.18
CA GLU A 158 -0.30 15.35 -0.72
C GLU A 158 0.81 14.50 -0.12
N ILE A 159 1.28 13.50 -0.87
CA ILE A 159 2.40 12.65 -0.49
C ILE A 159 3.49 12.84 -1.55
N GLY A 160 4.63 13.40 -1.13
CA GLY A 160 5.79 13.60 -1.98
C GLY A 160 6.41 12.29 -2.50
N PRO A 161 7.27 12.37 -3.53
CA PRO A 161 7.86 11.18 -4.13
C PRO A 161 8.82 10.46 -3.18
N GLY A 162 9.04 9.17 -3.41
CA GLY A 162 10.01 8.36 -2.66
C GLY A 162 9.61 8.02 -1.22
N CYS A 163 8.38 8.31 -0.80
CA CYS A 163 7.93 8.03 0.57
C CYS A 163 7.74 6.54 0.83
N TRP A 164 8.04 6.12 2.07
CA TRP A 164 7.64 4.81 2.60
C TRP A 164 6.56 4.98 3.66
N ILE A 165 5.39 4.37 3.44
CA ILE A 165 4.27 4.39 4.37
C ILE A 165 4.09 3.01 5.00
N GLY A 166 4.45 2.89 6.28
CA GLY A 166 4.41 1.63 7.00
C GLY A 166 3.00 1.04 7.14
N THR A 167 2.95 -0.29 7.25
CA THR A 167 1.71 -1.07 7.44
C THR A 167 0.76 -0.44 8.46
N GLY A 168 -0.52 -0.33 8.11
CA GLY A 168 -1.56 0.15 9.02
C GLY A 168 -1.48 1.64 9.38
N ALA A 169 -0.61 2.43 8.74
CA ALA A 169 -0.59 3.87 8.96
C ALA A 169 -1.86 4.53 8.39
N VAL A 170 -2.26 5.63 9.03
CA VAL A 170 -3.42 6.44 8.68
C VAL A 170 -2.97 7.84 8.29
N ILE A 171 -3.30 8.27 7.08
CA ILE A 171 -3.03 9.62 6.56
C ILE A 171 -4.35 10.37 6.54
N LEU A 172 -4.46 11.39 7.40
CA LEU A 172 -5.68 12.17 7.61
C LEU A 172 -5.80 13.36 6.64
N PRO A 173 -6.99 13.97 6.52
CA PRO A 173 -7.20 15.15 5.67
C PRO A 173 -6.21 16.27 6.02
N GLY A 174 -5.73 16.97 5.00
CA GLY A 174 -4.77 18.08 5.15
C GLY A 174 -3.32 17.65 5.39
N ALA A 175 -3.02 16.34 5.38
CA ALA A 175 -1.65 15.86 5.47
C ALA A 175 -0.84 16.22 4.21
N ARG A 176 0.35 16.79 4.41
CA ARG A 176 1.31 17.16 3.34
C ARG A 176 2.68 16.61 3.67
N LEU A 177 3.07 15.52 3.04
CA LEU A 177 4.37 14.88 3.23
C LEU A 177 5.33 15.35 2.15
N GLY A 178 6.50 15.80 2.56
CA GLY A 178 7.63 16.07 1.67
C GLY A 178 8.15 14.81 0.95
N ARG A 179 9.24 14.95 0.20
CA ARG A 179 9.89 13.82 -0.46
C ARG A 179 10.62 12.92 0.54
N ASN A 180 10.69 11.63 0.23
CA ASN A 180 11.45 10.63 0.99
C ASN A 180 11.08 10.57 2.49
N VAL A 181 9.82 10.88 2.83
CA VAL A 181 9.30 10.75 4.19
C VAL A 181 9.08 9.28 4.52
N VAL A 182 9.42 8.90 5.74
CA VAL A 182 9.16 7.57 6.29
C VAL A 182 8.08 7.67 7.35
N VAL A 183 6.93 7.04 7.12
CA VAL A 183 5.87 6.90 8.11
C VAL A 183 5.98 5.52 8.76
N ALA A 184 6.17 5.48 10.08
CA ALA A 184 6.22 4.22 10.81
C ALA A 184 4.87 3.48 10.76
N ALA A 185 4.91 2.16 10.92
CA ALA A 185 3.71 1.33 10.98
C ALA A 185 2.75 1.83 12.08
N GLY A 186 1.45 1.84 11.77
CA GLY A 186 0.39 2.28 12.69
C GLY A 186 0.39 3.76 13.05
N ALA A 187 1.21 4.60 12.42
CA ALA A 187 1.23 6.04 12.71
C ALA A 187 -0.01 6.75 12.17
N VAL A 188 -0.49 7.80 12.86
CA VAL A 188 -1.63 8.64 12.43
C VAL A 188 -1.11 10.03 12.07
N VAL A 189 -0.98 10.30 10.78
CA VAL A 189 -0.33 11.50 10.23
C VAL A 189 -1.36 12.56 9.88
N ARG A 190 -1.09 13.81 10.29
CA ARG A 190 -1.84 15.01 9.96
C ARG A 190 -0.90 16.21 9.82
N GLY A 191 -1.30 17.21 9.04
CA GLY A 191 -0.52 18.41 8.80
C GLY A 191 0.75 18.16 7.98
N THR A 192 1.70 19.10 8.05
CA THR A 192 2.90 19.08 7.22
C THR A 192 4.03 18.27 7.85
N VAL A 193 4.66 17.41 7.05
CA VAL A 193 5.88 16.67 7.38
C VAL A 193 6.96 17.07 6.37
N PRO A 194 8.11 17.61 6.81
CA PRO A 194 9.16 18.07 5.90
C PRO A 194 9.85 16.91 5.18
N ASP A 195 10.56 17.25 4.09
CA ASP A 195 11.40 16.32 3.34
C ASP A 195 12.35 15.52 4.26
N HIS A 196 12.62 14.28 3.89
CA HIS A 196 13.57 13.40 4.57
C HIS A 196 13.33 13.26 6.09
N ALA A 197 12.07 13.31 6.53
CA ALA A 197 11.68 13.07 7.91
C ALA A 197 11.18 11.65 8.13
N VAL A 198 11.34 11.15 9.35
CA VAL A 198 10.70 9.93 9.85
C VAL A 198 9.66 10.33 10.89
N VAL A 199 8.42 9.91 10.72
CA VAL A 199 7.32 10.17 11.66
C VAL A 199 6.78 8.88 12.26
N ALA A 200 6.42 8.92 13.54
CA ALA A 200 5.85 7.78 14.26
C ALA A 200 4.86 8.21 15.34
N GLY A 201 3.93 7.32 15.71
CA GLY A 201 2.93 7.53 16.76
C GLY A 201 1.56 8.01 16.27
N ALA A 202 0.63 8.19 17.22
CA ALA A 202 -0.73 8.65 16.97
C ALA A 202 -1.12 9.69 18.05
N PRO A 203 -1.09 11.00 17.74
CA PRO A 203 -0.70 11.61 16.47
C PRO A 203 0.80 11.43 16.18
N ALA A 204 1.14 11.30 14.90
CA ALA A 204 2.50 11.13 14.46
C ALA A 204 3.36 12.36 14.78
N LYS A 205 4.59 12.12 15.21
CA LYS A 205 5.61 13.14 15.48
C LYS A 205 6.87 12.81 14.70
N VAL A 206 7.60 13.84 14.29
CA VAL A 206 8.94 13.67 13.72
C VAL A 206 9.85 13.08 14.79
N VAL A 207 10.40 11.89 14.52
CA VAL A 207 11.31 11.17 15.41
C VAL A 207 12.74 11.11 14.86
N ARG A 208 12.91 11.44 13.58
CA ARG A 208 14.21 11.57 12.94
C ARG A 208 14.11 12.49 11.73
N THR A 209 15.16 13.25 11.45
CA THR A 209 15.31 14.11 10.27
C THR A 209 16.65 13.84 9.60
N TRP A 210 16.79 14.19 8.33
CA TRP A 210 18.07 14.17 7.65
C TRP A 210 18.50 15.61 7.33
N ASP A 211 19.79 15.85 7.49
CA ASP A 211 20.48 17.08 7.10
C ASP A 211 21.67 16.73 6.19
N GLU A 212 22.02 17.61 5.26
CA GLU A 212 23.09 17.36 4.29
C GLU A 212 24.48 17.30 4.94
N GLU A 213 24.72 18.13 5.95
CA GLU A 213 26.01 18.20 6.66
C GLU A 213 26.07 17.19 7.81
N ALA A 214 25.00 17.11 8.60
CA ALA A 214 24.95 16.30 9.82
C ALA A 214 24.40 14.89 9.59
N GLY A 215 23.86 14.58 8.41
CA GLY A 215 23.23 13.30 8.10
C GLY A 215 21.94 13.06 8.90
N TRP A 216 21.62 11.79 9.17
CA TRP A 216 20.44 11.42 9.93
C TRP A 216 20.56 11.79 11.41
N GLN A 217 19.52 12.41 11.97
CA GLN A 217 19.46 12.87 13.36
C GLN A 217 18.16 12.38 14.02
N PRO A 218 18.24 11.50 15.04
CA PRO A 218 19.45 10.87 15.56
C PRO A 218 20.08 9.91 14.53
N PRO A 219 21.39 9.67 14.59
CA PRO A 219 22.10 8.76 13.68
C PRO A 219 21.46 7.38 13.61
N LEU A 220 21.64 6.73 12.45
CA LEU A 220 21.24 5.33 12.29
C LEU A 220 22.08 4.47 13.25
N ARG A 221 21.39 3.60 13.99
CA ARG A 221 22.03 2.72 14.99
C ARG A 221 22.72 1.52 14.35
N THR A 222 22.31 1.15 13.15
CA THR A 222 22.80 -0.02 12.42
C THR A 222 23.42 0.43 11.10
N PRO A 223 24.53 -0.19 10.67
CA PRO A 223 25.09 0.07 9.35
C PRO A 223 24.09 -0.33 8.26
N ALA A 224 24.24 0.28 7.08
CA ALA A 224 23.44 -0.08 5.93
C ALA A 224 23.61 -1.58 5.60
N PRO A 225 22.52 -2.31 5.28
CA PRO A 225 22.63 -3.68 4.84
C PRO A 225 23.47 -3.75 3.56
N ARG A 226 24.36 -4.74 3.47
CA ARG A 226 25.17 -5.00 2.28
C ARG A 226 24.57 -6.17 1.51
N PRO A 227 24.50 -6.10 0.16
CA PRO A 227 24.14 -7.26 -0.63
C PRO A 227 25.05 -8.44 -0.31
N ILE A 228 24.51 -9.65 -0.40
CA ILE A 228 25.31 -10.86 -0.34
C ILE A 228 26.32 -10.79 -1.50
N PRO A 229 27.64 -10.95 -1.23
CA PRO A 229 28.65 -10.94 -2.29
C PRO A 229 28.31 -11.96 -3.38
N ALA A 230 28.58 -11.60 -4.64
CA ALA A 230 28.19 -12.41 -5.79
C ALA A 230 28.84 -13.80 -5.84
N ASP A 231 29.94 -13.98 -5.12
CA ASP A 231 30.71 -15.22 -4.97
C ASP A 231 30.16 -16.16 -3.88
N ILE A 232 29.17 -15.73 -3.08
CA ILE A 232 28.56 -16.58 -2.05
C ILE A 232 27.48 -17.47 -2.67
N THR A 233 27.61 -18.78 -2.43
CA THR A 233 26.64 -19.78 -2.90
C THR A 233 25.52 -20.03 -1.88
N PRO A 234 24.33 -20.49 -2.32
CA PRO A 234 23.25 -20.89 -1.42
C PRO A 234 23.67 -21.95 -0.38
N GLU A 235 24.56 -22.87 -0.75
CA GLU A 235 25.07 -23.92 0.15
C GLU A 235 25.91 -23.32 1.29
N GLN A 236 26.71 -22.29 1.00
CA GLN A 236 27.50 -21.60 2.02
C GLN A 236 26.62 -20.83 3.01
N LEU A 237 25.52 -20.22 2.54
CA LEU A 237 24.53 -19.58 3.42
C LEU A 237 23.78 -20.59 4.29
N LEU A 238 23.43 -21.75 3.75
CA LEU A 238 22.79 -22.82 4.52
C LEU A 238 23.72 -23.36 5.60
N ALA A 239 25.01 -23.55 5.31
CA ALA A 239 26.00 -24.00 6.28
C ALA A 239 26.15 -23.02 7.47
N LEU A 240 25.99 -21.71 7.25
CA LEU A 240 25.99 -20.71 8.31
C LEU A 240 24.79 -20.84 9.27
N SER A 241 23.60 -21.17 8.75
CA SER A 241 22.41 -21.38 9.59
C SER A 241 22.54 -22.58 10.53
N GLU A 242 23.31 -23.60 10.14
CA GLU A 242 23.57 -24.78 10.98
C GLU A 242 24.62 -24.53 12.08
N LEU A 243 25.34 -23.40 12.03
CA LEU A 243 26.33 -23.00 13.05
C LEU A 243 25.70 -22.22 14.21
N GLU A 244 24.60 -21.50 13.98
CA GLU A 244 23.87 -20.77 15.02
C GLU A 244 23.11 -21.73 15.96
N ASP A 245 22.62 -22.86 15.45
CA ASP A 245 21.95 -23.91 16.25
C ASP A 245 22.91 -24.72 17.15
N ARG A 246 24.22 -24.46 17.10
CA ARG A 246 25.27 -25.17 17.87
C ARG A 246 25.90 -24.33 18.98
N GLN A 247 25.45 -23.10 19.21
CA GLN A 247 25.83 -22.25 20.35
C GLN A 247 24.67 -22.16 21.35
#